data_AF-A0A950RHL5-F1
#
_entry.id   AF-A0A950RHL5-F1
#
_cell.length_a   1.000
_cell.length_b   1.000
_cell.length_c   1.000
_cell.angle_alpha   90.00
_cell.angle_beta   90.00
_cell.angle_gamma   90.00
#
_symmetry.space_group_name_H-M   'P 1'
#
loop_
_entity.id
_entity.type
_entity.pdbx_description
1 polymer ?
#
loop_
_entity_poly.entity_id
_entity_poly.type
_entity_poly.pdbx_seq_one_letter_code
_entity_poly.pdbx_strand_id
1 'polypeptide(L)'
;MGETLWWMFGSICAVLAVLKLCGTIWCSVELHRNWQGCPELWALDWLDIVYRVQREFGVALTASDFDTRALEVRTNLTAGKLWELVASKLQADGRVIPRDGWDYLVALLSESLNVKTSRICPESRLYADLGMLHGLE
;
A
#
# COMPACT_ATOMS: atom_id res chain seq x y z
N MET A 1 9.63 41.81 23.41
CA MET A 1 9.64 41.31 22.02
C MET A 1 9.90 39.80 21.91
N GLY A 2 10.53 39.13 22.88
CA GLY A 2 10.79 37.68 22.81
C GLY A 2 9.55 36.78 23.06
N GLU A 3 8.68 37.12 24.01
CA GLU A 3 7.57 36.25 24.43
C GLU A 3 6.47 36.07 23.37
N THR A 4 6.15 37.12 22.61
CA THR A 4 5.16 37.04 21.52
C THR A 4 5.64 36.16 20.37
N LEU A 5 6.95 36.12 20.13
CA LEU A 5 7.56 35.29 19.09
C LEU A 5 7.50 33.80 19.48
N TRP A 6 7.78 33.47 20.74
CA TRP A 6 7.65 32.12 21.29
C TRP A 6 6.21 31.60 21.24
N TRP A 7 5.23 32.46 21.56
CA TRP A 7 3.81 32.10 21.45
C TRP A 7 3.41 31.78 20.00
N MET A 8 3.84 32.60 19.03
CA MET A 8 3.55 32.32 17.62
C MET A 8 4.18 31.01 17.13
N PHE A 9 5.43 30.72 17.52
CA PHE A 9 6.07 29.45 17.19
C PHE A 9 5.33 28.26 17.82
N GLY A 10 4.90 28.39 19.09
CA GLY A 10 4.10 27.36 19.76
C GLY A 10 2.78 27.09 19.04
N SER A 11 2.07 28.13 18.62
CA SER A 11 0.82 28.01 17.86
C SER A 11 1.02 27.37 16.48
N ILE A 12 2.09 27.72 15.75
CA ILE A 12 2.40 27.11 14.46
C ILE A 12 2.70 25.61 14.63
N CYS A 13 3.51 25.24 15.62
CA CYS A 13 3.79 23.84 15.92
C CYS A 13 2.53 23.06 16.29
N ALA A 14 1.63 23.66 17.08
CA ALA A 14 0.36 23.04 17.44
C ALA A 14 -0.55 22.82 16.21
N VAL A 15 -0.64 23.79 15.29
CA VAL A 15 -1.41 23.65 14.04
C VAL A 15 -0.84 22.53 13.17
N LEU A 16 0.49 22.45 13.03
CA LEU A 16 1.14 21.36 12.28
C LEU A 16 0.89 19.98 12.91
N ALA A 17 0.87 19.90 14.25
CA ALA A 17 0.55 18.66 14.95
C ALA A 17 -0.91 18.23 14.72
N VAL A 18 -1.85 19.17 14.80
CA VAL A 18 -3.27 18.92 14.52
C VAL A 18 -3.48 18.51 13.06
N LEU A 19 -2.85 19.20 12.10
CA LEU A 19 -2.92 18.83 10.69
C LEU A 19 -2.38 17.43 10.43
N LYS A 20 -1.24 17.05 11.04
CA LYS A 20 -0.74 15.69 10.97
C LYS A 20 -1.74 14.69 11.52
N LEU A 21 -2.32 14.97 12.69
CA LEU A 21 -3.27 14.07 13.34
C LEU A 21 -4.56 13.90 12.52
N CYS A 22 -5.11 14.99 11.99
CA CYS A 22 -6.24 14.97 11.07
C CYS A 22 -5.91 14.22 9.77
N GLY A 23 -4.70 14.42 9.20
CA GLY A 23 -4.23 13.71 8.02
C GLY A 23 -4.13 12.21 8.25
N THR A 24 -3.57 11.79 9.40
CA THR A 24 -3.50 10.38 9.79
C THR A 24 -4.90 9.79 9.97
N ILE A 25 -5.82 10.50 10.64
CA ILE A 25 -7.21 10.05 10.81
C ILE A 25 -7.91 9.91 9.45
N TRP A 26 -7.76 10.90 8.57
CA TRP A 26 -8.35 10.87 7.24
C TRP A 26 -7.81 9.70 6.42
N CYS A 27 -6.49 9.49 6.42
CA CYS A 27 -5.86 8.32 5.80
C CYS A 27 -6.47 7.03 6.35
N SER A 28 -6.56 6.88 7.68
CA SER A 28 -7.16 5.68 8.30
C SER A 28 -8.63 5.49 7.91
N VAL A 29 -9.43 6.57 7.82
CA VAL A 29 -10.85 6.52 7.44
C VAL A 29 -11.02 6.17 5.96
N GLU A 30 -10.25 6.79 5.07
CA GLU A 30 -10.33 6.50 3.63
C GLU A 30 -9.79 5.11 3.31
N LEU A 31 -8.77 4.66 4.04
CA LEU A 31 -8.34 3.26 4.02
C LEU A 31 -9.47 2.34 4.47
N HIS A 32 -10.10 2.62 5.61
CA HIS A 32 -11.21 1.82 6.11
C HIS A 32 -12.36 1.75 5.09
N ARG A 33 -12.71 2.87 4.45
CA ARG A 33 -13.78 2.91 3.45
C ARG A 33 -13.44 2.11 2.18
N ASN A 34 -12.20 2.17 1.72
CA ASN A 34 -11.76 1.48 0.49
C ASN A 34 -11.45 -0.01 0.71
N TRP A 35 -11.18 -0.42 1.96
CA TRP A 35 -10.74 -1.78 2.33
C TRP A 35 -11.72 -2.50 3.29
N GLN A 36 -12.91 -1.95 3.48
CA GLN A 36 -13.98 -2.46 4.37
C GLN A 36 -14.39 -3.92 4.11
N GLY A 37 -14.15 -4.46 2.91
CA GLY A 37 -14.46 -5.85 2.53
C GLY A 37 -13.33 -6.87 2.74
N CYS A 38 -12.13 -6.44 3.15
CA CYS A 38 -10.94 -7.29 3.25
C CYS A 38 -10.15 -7.08 4.55
N PRO A 39 -10.69 -7.50 5.72
CA PRO A 39 -10.03 -7.30 7.02
C PRO A 39 -8.63 -7.95 7.10
N GLU A 40 -8.40 -9.05 6.40
CA GLU A 40 -7.10 -9.76 6.37
C GLU A 40 -6.00 -8.98 5.64
N LEU A 41 -6.39 -8.05 4.75
CA LEU A 41 -5.53 -7.14 4.01
C LEU A 41 -5.32 -5.81 4.79
N TRP A 42 -5.69 -5.74 6.07
CA TRP A 42 -5.46 -4.54 6.90
C TRP A 42 -4.05 -4.49 7.53
N ALA A 43 -3.18 -5.43 7.19
CA ALA A 43 -1.79 -5.38 7.64
C ALA A 43 -1.13 -4.10 7.13
N LEU A 44 -0.36 -3.44 7.99
CA LEU A 44 0.40 -2.25 7.64
C LEU A 44 1.26 -2.48 6.38
N ASP A 45 1.80 -3.69 6.24
CA ASP A 45 2.59 -4.12 5.08
C ASP A 45 1.77 -4.08 3.78
N TRP A 46 0.54 -4.59 3.78
CA TRP A 46 -0.32 -4.58 2.60
C TRP A 46 -0.68 -3.16 2.18
N LEU A 47 -0.96 -2.30 3.14
CA LEU A 47 -1.30 -0.90 2.90
C LEU A 47 -0.11 -0.12 2.34
N ASP A 48 1.10 -0.37 2.85
CA ASP A 48 2.33 0.20 2.32
C ASP A 48 2.59 -0.28 0.88
N ILE A 49 2.43 -1.58 0.61
CA ILE A 49 2.57 -2.16 -0.74
C ILE A 49 1.59 -1.49 -1.70
N VAL A 50 0.29 -1.47 -1.37
CA VAL A 50 -0.74 -0.85 -2.21
C VAL A 50 -0.40 0.61 -2.46
N TYR A 51 -0.11 1.38 -1.41
CA TYR A 51 0.18 2.80 -1.54
C TYR A 51 1.37 3.06 -2.47
N ARG A 52 2.46 2.32 -2.29
CA ARG A 52 3.64 2.45 -3.15
C ARG A 52 3.35 2.02 -4.58
N VAL A 53 2.57 0.95 -4.79
CA VAL A 53 2.22 0.48 -6.13
C VAL A 53 1.35 1.50 -6.84
N GLN A 54 0.34 2.05 -6.16
CA GLN A 54 -0.50 3.11 -6.69
C GLN A 54 0.33 4.37 -7.01
N ARG A 55 1.31 4.73 -6.16
CA ARG A 55 2.20 5.88 -6.38
C ARG A 55 3.13 5.68 -7.57
N GLU A 56 3.77 4.52 -7.65
CA GLU A 56 4.80 4.21 -8.67
C GLU A 56 4.17 4.00 -10.05
N PHE A 57 3.10 3.20 -10.10
CA PHE A 57 2.44 2.85 -11.34
C PHE A 57 1.27 3.77 -11.65
N GLY A 58 0.87 4.70 -10.80
CA GLY A 58 -0.24 5.62 -11.04
C GLY A 58 -1.58 4.92 -11.28
N VAL A 59 -1.78 3.74 -10.70
CA VAL A 59 -3.02 2.93 -10.83
C VAL A 59 -3.85 3.06 -9.56
N ALA A 60 -5.17 2.95 -9.67
CA ALA A 60 -6.05 2.88 -8.51
C ALA A 60 -6.42 1.41 -8.22
N LEU A 61 -5.83 0.87 -7.16
CA LEU A 61 -6.16 -0.45 -6.60
C LEU A 61 -7.24 -0.31 -5.52
N THR A 62 -8.36 -1.02 -5.66
CA THR A 62 -9.45 -1.04 -4.69
C THR A 62 -9.70 -2.45 -4.18
N ALA A 63 -10.44 -2.60 -3.07
CA ALA A 63 -10.77 -3.93 -2.55
C ALA A 63 -11.50 -4.82 -3.57
N SER A 64 -12.28 -4.25 -4.50
CA SER A 64 -12.97 -5.03 -5.55
C SER A 64 -12.01 -5.67 -6.56
N ASP A 65 -10.78 -5.16 -6.67
CA ASP A 65 -9.76 -5.72 -7.56
C ASP A 65 -9.17 -7.02 -7.03
N PHE A 66 -9.32 -7.27 -5.72
CA PHE A 66 -8.87 -8.46 -5.05
C PHE A 66 -10.12 -9.28 -4.72
N ASP A 67 -10.42 -10.29 -5.55
CA ASP A 67 -11.67 -11.06 -5.48
C ASP A 67 -12.01 -11.46 -4.02
N THR A 68 -13.05 -10.81 -3.49
CA THR A 68 -13.25 -10.60 -2.06
C THR A 68 -13.94 -11.77 -1.36
N ARG A 69 -14.21 -12.86 -2.07
CA ARG A 69 -15.14 -13.88 -1.58
C ARG A 69 -14.51 -15.04 -0.80
N ALA A 70 -13.18 -15.18 -0.77
CA ALA A 70 -12.54 -16.21 0.05
C ALA A 70 -11.18 -15.81 0.63
N LEU A 71 -11.00 -16.03 1.94
CA LEU A 71 -9.73 -15.97 2.68
C LEU A 71 -8.59 -16.74 1.97
N GLU A 72 -8.93 -17.84 1.29
CA GLU A 72 -8.00 -18.65 0.51
C GLU A 72 -7.43 -17.91 -0.72
N VAL A 73 -8.18 -17.00 -1.33
CA VAL A 73 -7.69 -16.23 -2.49
C VAL A 73 -6.71 -15.16 -2.03
N ARG A 74 -6.96 -14.57 -0.85
CA ARG A 74 -6.12 -13.51 -0.27
C ARG A 74 -4.79 -14.07 0.27
N THR A 75 -4.81 -15.21 0.95
CA THR A 75 -3.60 -15.91 1.41
C THR A 75 -2.77 -16.52 0.28
N ASN A 76 -3.38 -16.80 -0.88
CA ASN A 76 -2.71 -17.27 -2.10
C ASN A 76 -2.42 -16.14 -3.12
N LEU A 77 -2.44 -14.87 -2.69
CA LEU A 77 -2.01 -13.76 -3.54
C LEU A 77 -0.50 -13.84 -3.73
N THR A 78 -0.09 -13.99 -5.00
CA THR A 78 1.32 -14.04 -5.38
C THR A 78 1.79 -12.69 -5.92
N ALA A 79 3.10 -12.46 -5.90
CA ALA A 79 3.70 -11.27 -6.51
C ALA A 79 3.37 -11.16 -8.01
N GLY A 80 3.30 -12.30 -8.72
CA GLY A 80 2.91 -12.36 -10.12
C GLY A 80 1.46 -11.92 -10.36
N LYS A 81 0.51 -12.40 -9.55
CA LYS A 81 -0.89 -11.95 -9.64
C LYS A 81 -1.06 -10.46 -9.35
N LEU A 82 -0.27 -9.93 -8.40
CA LEU A 82 -0.25 -8.50 -8.13
C LEU A 82 0.25 -7.72 -9.36
N TRP A 83 1.31 -8.19 -10.01
CA TRP A 83 1.80 -7.59 -11.26
C TRP A 83 0.77 -7.65 -12.38
N GLU A 84 0.14 -8.80 -12.60
CA GLU A 84 -0.90 -8.99 -13.61
C GLU A 84 -2.06 -8.00 -13.40
N LEU A 85 -2.46 -7.78 -12.16
CA LEU A 85 -3.50 -6.80 -11.81
C LEU A 85 -3.06 -5.38 -12.16
N VAL A 86 -1.83 -4.99 -11.81
CA VAL A 86 -1.28 -3.67 -12.15
C VAL A 86 -1.19 -3.49 -13.67
N ALA A 87 -0.67 -4.49 -14.39
CA ALA A 87 -0.55 -4.48 -15.84
C ALA A 87 -1.92 -4.37 -16.52
N SER A 88 -2.92 -5.10 -16.01
CA SER A 88 -4.31 -5.04 -16.48
C SER A 88 -4.91 -3.65 -16.29
N LYS A 89 -4.68 -3.01 -15.14
CA LYS A 89 -5.12 -1.63 -14.86
C LYS A 89 -4.45 -0.61 -15.78
N LEU A 90 -3.13 -0.71 -15.97
CA LEU A 90 -2.40 0.13 -16.91
C LEU A 90 -2.97 0.02 -18.32
N GLN A 91 -3.25 -1.22 -18.77
CA GLN A 91 -3.83 -1.46 -20.08
C GLN A 91 -5.26 -0.91 -20.19
N ALA A 92 -6.09 -1.08 -19.17
CA ALA A 92 -7.45 -0.53 -19.11
C ALA A 92 -7.47 1.00 -19.17
N ASP A 93 -6.47 1.65 -18.57
CA ASP A 93 -6.28 3.10 -18.62
C ASP A 93 -5.64 3.58 -19.95
N GLY A 94 -5.42 2.67 -20.92
CA GLY A 94 -4.79 2.98 -22.21
C GLY A 94 -3.30 3.31 -22.13
N ARG A 95 -2.65 2.96 -21.01
CA ARG A 95 -1.24 3.24 -20.75
C ARG A 95 -0.35 2.09 -21.18
N VAL A 96 0.88 2.42 -21.55
CA VAL A 96 1.90 1.44 -21.92
C VAL A 96 2.40 0.74 -20.66
N ILE A 97 2.39 -0.60 -20.66
CA ILE A 97 2.99 -1.40 -19.60
C ILE A 97 4.52 -1.26 -19.70
N PRO A 98 5.21 -0.78 -18.66
CA PRO A 98 6.67 -0.65 -18.67
C PRO A 98 7.35 -2.02 -18.90
N ARG A 99 8.38 -2.07 -19.74
CA ARG A 99 9.15 -3.31 -19.99
C ARG A 99 9.79 -3.85 -18.71
N ASP A 100 10.30 -2.95 -17.87
CA ASP A 100 10.95 -3.29 -16.59
C ASP A 100 9.97 -3.22 -15.42
N GLY A 101 8.66 -3.19 -15.69
CA GLY A 101 7.62 -3.02 -14.66
C GLY A 101 7.61 -4.11 -13.58
N TRP A 102 7.99 -5.33 -13.96
CA TRP A 102 8.21 -6.42 -13.02
C TRP A 102 9.35 -6.12 -12.04
N ASP A 103 10.49 -5.63 -12.54
CA ASP A 103 11.65 -5.32 -11.69
C ASP A 103 11.35 -4.18 -10.71
N TYR A 104 10.57 -3.18 -11.15
CA TYR A 104 10.06 -2.13 -10.25
C TYR A 104 9.16 -2.69 -9.15
N LEU A 105 8.26 -3.61 -9.48
CA LEU A 105 7.42 -4.26 -8.48
C LEU A 105 8.25 -5.08 -7.49
N VAL A 106 9.25 -5.83 -7.98
CA VAL A 106 10.17 -6.61 -7.14
C VAL A 106 10.95 -5.71 -6.19
N ALA A 107 11.47 -4.57 -6.66
CA ALA A 107 12.16 -3.60 -5.81
C ALA A 107 11.24 -3.03 -4.73
N LEU A 108 10.00 -2.67 -5.10
CA LEU A 108 8.99 -2.17 -4.18
C LEU A 108 8.64 -3.19 -3.10
N LEU A 109 8.36 -4.44 -3.50
CA LEU A 109 8.05 -5.52 -2.55
C LEU A 109 9.25 -5.82 -1.64
N SER A 110 10.47 -5.76 -2.18
CA SER A 110 11.70 -5.93 -1.41
C SER A 110 11.84 -4.86 -0.32
N GLU A 111 11.53 -3.60 -0.63
CA GLU A 111 11.53 -2.51 0.34
C GLU A 111 10.40 -2.64 1.36
N SER A 112 9.16 -2.87 0.92
CA SER A 112 7.99 -2.90 1.79
C SER A 112 8.01 -4.08 2.77
N LEU A 113 8.46 -5.25 2.31
CA LEU A 113 8.50 -6.46 3.13
C LEU A 113 9.88 -6.73 3.75
N ASN A 114 10.87 -5.86 3.47
CA ASN A 114 12.25 -6.03 3.92
C ASN A 114 12.83 -7.43 3.59
N VAL A 115 12.58 -7.90 2.37
CA VAL A 115 13.03 -9.19 1.85
C VAL A 115 13.99 -8.99 0.68
N LYS A 116 14.92 -9.93 0.45
CA LYS A 116 15.85 -9.86 -0.70
C LYS A 116 15.08 -10.05 -2.01
N THR A 117 15.39 -9.25 -3.03
CA THR A 117 14.81 -9.36 -4.39
C THR A 117 14.93 -10.77 -4.97
N SER A 118 16.02 -11.49 -4.68
CA SER A 118 16.24 -12.87 -5.12
C SER A 118 15.24 -13.89 -4.56
N ARG A 119 14.44 -13.53 -3.54
CA ARG A 119 13.37 -14.37 -2.98
C ARG A 119 12.02 -14.10 -3.61
N ILE A 120 11.89 -13.04 -4.41
CA ILE A 120 10.63 -12.62 -5.01
C ILE A 120 10.59 -13.16 -6.44
N CYS A 121 9.75 -14.17 -6.64
CA CYS A 121 9.41 -14.69 -7.96
C CYS A 121 7.90 -14.54 -8.20
N PRO A 122 7.42 -14.71 -9.45
CA PRO A 122 5.99 -14.58 -9.75
C PRO A 122 5.07 -15.47 -8.90
N GLU A 123 5.58 -16.63 -8.48
CA GLU A 123 4.84 -17.59 -7.64
C GLU A 123 4.95 -17.31 -6.14
N SER A 124 5.82 -16.38 -5.71
CA SER A 124 6.00 -16.06 -4.30
C SER A 124 4.70 -15.52 -3.71
N ARG A 125 4.17 -16.25 -2.72
CA ARG A 125 3.00 -15.85 -1.94
C ARG A 125 3.40 -14.74 -0.99
N LEU A 126 2.69 -13.61 -1.06
CA LEU A 126 3.01 -12.43 -0.24
C LEU A 126 2.97 -12.76 1.26
N TYR A 127 1.94 -13.49 1.70
CA TYR A 127 1.80 -13.93 3.09
C TYR A 127 2.78 -15.04 3.48
N ALA A 128 2.74 -16.18 2.76
CA ALA A 128 3.46 -17.37 3.20
C ALA A 128 4.98 -17.31 2.93
N ASP A 129 5.39 -16.79 1.77
CA ASP A 129 6.79 -16.88 1.33
C ASP A 129 7.59 -15.61 1.65
N LEU A 130 6.90 -14.46 1.63
CA LEU A 130 7.49 -13.14 1.83
C LEU A 130 7.20 -12.54 3.22
N GLY A 131 6.41 -13.25 4.04
CA GLY A 131 6.23 -12.92 5.46
C GLY A 131 5.37 -11.69 5.71
N MET A 132 4.49 -11.33 4.77
CA MET A 132 3.52 -10.24 4.98
C MET A 132 2.63 -10.57 6.19
N LEU A 133 2.52 -9.64 7.13
CA LEU A 133 1.74 -9.84 8.35
C LEU A 133 0.24 -9.95 8.02
N HIS A 134 -0.54 -10.64 8.86
CA HIS A 134 -2.00 -10.57 8.82
C HIS A 134 -2.49 -9.30 9.55
N GLY A 135 -3.55 -8.68 9.02
CA GLY A 135 -4.24 -7.61 9.75
C GLY A 135 -4.98 -8.18 10.95
N LEU A 136 -4.48 -7.87 12.16
CA LEU A 136 -5.08 -8.02 13.49
C LEU A 136 -5.87 -9.32 13.76
N GLU A 137 -5.27 -10.23 14.54
CA GLU A 137 -6.03 -11.01 15.54
C GLU A 137 -6.38 -10.12 16.75
#